data_AF-A0A9W9FJH1-F1
#
_entry.id   AF-A0A9W9FJH1-F1
#
_cell.length_a   1.000
_cell.length_b   1.000
_cell.length_c   1.000
_cell.angle_alpha   90.00
_cell.angle_beta   90.00
_cell.angle_gamma   90.00
#
_symmetry.space_group_name_H-M   'P 1'
#
loop_
_entity.id
_entity.type
_entity.pdbx_description
1 polymer ?
#
loop_
_entity_poly.entity_id
_entity_poly.type
_entity_poly.pdbx_seq_one_letter_code
_entity_poly.pdbx_strand_id
1 'polypeptide(L)'
;MKFSVATIAGFASAISAASLPAAFTLVADGGATVLTDGEHAFIGANATKNEILILRGNGENSPVSFTSKNAKTPTAFQSLYVVDKSVEPVGLTVPHSGAVPEGGSTTGFGVNKDGYFTHNGNAWFAVDGYGENPVKEIYWYGAHNSEYKAANLWVKECKGC
;
A
#
# COMPACT_ATOMS: atom_id res chain seq x y z
N MET A 1 9.90 46.94 38.87
CA MET A 1 9.59 46.06 37.73
C MET A 1 9.89 44.63 38.15
N LYS A 2 8.92 43.71 38.09
CA LYS A 2 9.16 42.27 38.19
C LYS A 2 8.13 41.57 37.30
N PHE A 3 8.53 41.21 36.08
CA PHE A 3 7.74 40.37 35.19
C PHE A 3 8.12 38.93 35.50
N SER A 4 7.18 38.17 36.07
CA SER A 4 7.32 36.71 36.17
C SER A 4 6.81 36.09 34.88
N VAL A 5 7.73 35.48 34.13
CA VAL A 5 7.42 34.59 33.01
C VAL A 5 7.23 33.19 33.59
N ALA A 6 6.03 32.63 33.48
CA ALA A 6 5.78 31.21 33.71
C ALA A 6 5.71 30.52 32.36
N THR A 7 6.70 29.67 32.11
CA THR A 7 6.89 28.85 30.91
C THR A 7 5.70 27.90 30.72
N ILE A 8 5.02 28.00 29.58
CA ILE A 8 4.04 26.99 29.14
C ILE A 8 4.86 25.79 28.64
N ALA A 9 4.91 24.72 29.43
CA ALA A 9 5.45 23.45 28.97
C ALA A 9 4.49 22.88 27.91
N GLY A 10 4.85 23.04 26.63
CA GLY A 10 4.16 22.37 25.54
C GLY A 10 4.38 20.87 25.67
N PHE A 11 3.28 20.10 25.72
CA PHE A 11 3.35 18.66 25.56
C PHE A 11 3.90 18.36 24.16
N ALA A 12 5.17 17.99 24.08
CA ALA A 12 5.71 17.34 22.91
C ALA A 12 5.11 15.93 22.87
N SER A 13 3.94 15.80 22.23
CA SER A 13 3.46 14.50 21.81
C SER A 13 4.48 13.94 20.82
N ALA A 14 5.29 12.98 21.28
CA ALA A 14 6.08 12.15 20.40
C ALA A 14 5.12 11.51 19.39
N ILE A 15 5.15 11.97 18.15
CA ILE A 15 4.40 11.35 17.07
C ILE A 15 5.11 10.01 16.84
N SER A 16 4.59 8.94 17.45
CA SER A 16 4.97 7.59 17.04
C SER A 16 4.71 7.52 15.53
N ALA A 17 5.76 7.26 14.74
CA ALA A 17 5.58 6.95 13.33
C ALA A 17 4.55 5.81 13.25
N ALA A 18 3.47 6.01 12.50
CA ALA A 18 2.45 4.98 12.35
C ALA A 18 3.12 3.78 11.66
N SER A 19 3.18 2.65 12.37
CA SER A 19 3.71 1.40 11.82
C SER A 19 2.60 0.66 11.08
N LEU A 20 2.94 -0.04 9.99
CA LEU A 20 1.98 -0.94 9.36
C LEU A 20 1.51 -2.00 10.37
N PRO A 21 0.20 -2.33 10.41
CA PRO A 21 -0.28 -3.43 11.22
C PRO A 21 0.35 -4.77 10.78
N ALA A 22 0.39 -5.75 11.68
CA ALA A 22 0.90 -7.08 11.38
C ALA A 22 0.12 -7.77 10.25
N ALA A 23 -1.19 -7.51 10.16
CA ALA A 23 -2.04 -7.88 9.05
C ALA A 23 -3.00 -6.73 8.72
N PHE A 24 -3.12 -6.38 7.45
CA PHE A 24 -3.98 -5.29 7.00
C PHE A 24 -4.46 -5.52 5.58
N THR A 25 -5.47 -4.77 5.17
CA THR A 25 -5.85 -4.63 3.77
C THR A 25 -5.82 -3.15 3.39
N LEU A 26 -5.96 -2.88 2.10
CA LEU A 26 -6.02 -1.54 1.56
C LEU A 26 -7.46 -1.23 1.16
N VAL A 27 -7.90 -0.01 1.46
CA VAL A 27 -9.23 0.48 1.09
C VAL A 27 -9.06 1.78 0.32
N ALA A 28 -9.57 1.83 -0.91
CA ALA A 28 -9.54 3.04 -1.69
C ALA A 28 -10.58 4.07 -1.21
N ASP A 29 -10.38 5.32 -1.60
CA ASP A 29 -11.40 6.37 -1.45
C ASP A 29 -12.73 5.90 -2.07
N GLY A 30 -13.83 6.07 -1.32
CA GLY A 30 -15.14 5.48 -1.64
C GLY A 30 -15.41 4.12 -0.99
N GLY A 31 -14.46 3.57 -0.22
CA GLY A 31 -14.68 2.39 0.64
C GLY A 31 -14.47 1.04 -0.05
N ALA A 32 -13.99 1.03 -1.30
CA ALA A 32 -13.73 -0.19 -2.03
C ALA A 32 -12.46 -0.88 -1.52
N THR A 33 -12.58 -2.13 -1.09
CA THR A 33 -11.45 -2.95 -0.65
C THR A 33 -10.60 -3.37 -1.84
N VAL A 34 -9.28 -3.31 -1.71
CA VAL A 34 -8.34 -3.72 -2.75
C VAL A 34 -8.30 -5.25 -2.87
N LEU A 35 -8.44 -5.73 -4.09
CA LEU A 35 -8.38 -7.13 -4.45
C LEU A 35 -7.16 -7.42 -5.33
N THR A 36 -6.81 -8.68 -5.49
CA THR A 36 -5.71 -9.14 -6.34
C THR A 36 -6.09 -10.40 -7.11
N ASP A 37 -5.51 -10.57 -8.29
CA ASP A 37 -5.49 -11.82 -9.07
C ASP A 37 -4.25 -12.68 -8.77
N GLY A 38 -3.39 -12.25 -7.86
CA GLY A 38 -2.10 -12.89 -7.56
C GLY A 38 -0.91 -12.25 -8.28
N GLU A 39 -1.14 -11.24 -9.12
CA GLU A 39 -0.07 -10.52 -9.81
C GLU A 39 -0.18 -9.01 -9.57
N HIS A 40 -1.39 -8.45 -9.68
CA HIS A 40 -1.63 -7.01 -9.56
C HIS A 40 -2.73 -6.68 -8.55
N ALA A 41 -2.88 -5.39 -8.23
CA ALA A 41 -3.84 -4.88 -7.26
C ALA A 41 -4.95 -4.05 -7.94
N PHE A 42 -6.20 -4.24 -7.49
CA PHE A 42 -7.39 -3.68 -8.15
C PHE A 42 -8.41 -3.10 -7.17
N ILE A 43 -9.09 -2.05 -7.61
CA ILE A 43 -10.29 -1.46 -6.99
C ILE A 43 -11.50 -1.85 -7.84
N GLY A 44 -12.60 -2.28 -7.21
CA GLY A 44 -13.85 -2.59 -7.91
C GLY A 44 -13.88 -3.95 -8.63
N ALA A 45 -12.82 -4.76 -8.49
CA ALA A 45 -12.80 -6.13 -8.99
C ALA A 45 -13.84 -7.03 -8.29
N ASN A 46 -14.13 -8.19 -8.88
CA ASN A 46 -15.12 -9.11 -8.34
C ASN A 46 -14.52 -10.02 -7.25
N ALA A 47 -14.97 -9.86 -6.01
CA ALA A 47 -14.48 -10.62 -4.86
C ALA A 47 -14.75 -12.14 -4.91
N THR A 48 -15.56 -12.65 -5.85
CA THR A 48 -15.70 -14.10 -6.07
C THR A 48 -14.64 -14.66 -7.03
N LYS A 49 -13.95 -13.79 -7.77
CA LYS A 49 -12.89 -14.15 -8.73
C LYS A 49 -11.51 -13.70 -8.26
N ASN A 50 -11.44 -12.65 -7.45
CA ASN A 50 -10.22 -12.04 -6.96
C ASN A 50 -10.16 -12.15 -5.44
N GLU A 51 -8.96 -12.38 -4.90
CA GLU A 51 -8.75 -12.44 -3.46
C GLU A 51 -8.68 -11.03 -2.87
N ILE A 52 -9.12 -10.87 -1.62
CA ILE A 52 -8.80 -9.65 -0.88
C ILE A 52 -7.29 -9.62 -0.68
N LEU A 53 -6.65 -8.50 -1.02
CA LEU A 53 -5.23 -8.30 -0.81
C LEU A 53 -5.00 -8.05 0.69
N ILE A 54 -4.85 -9.14 1.45
CA ILE A 54 -4.50 -9.13 2.87
C ILE A 54 -2.97 -9.18 2.96
N LEU A 55 -2.40 -8.04 3.32
CA LEU A 55 -0.97 -7.80 3.41
C LEU A 55 -0.47 -8.01 4.83
N ARG A 56 0.79 -8.42 4.96
CA ARG A 56 1.50 -8.57 6.24
C ARG A 56 2.67 -7.60 6.30
N GLY A 57 2.69 -6.76 7.32
CA GLY A 57 3.81 -5.86 7.62
C GLY A 57 4.75 -6.51 8.64
N ASN A 58 6.06 -6.47 8.37
CA ASN A 58 7.09 -7.10 9.23
C ASN A 58 8.05 -6.08 9.88
N GLY A 59 7.59 -4.85 10.11
CA GLY A 59 8.40 -3.76 10.67
C GLY A 59 9.02 -2.85 9.60
N GLU A 60 9.80 -1.87 10.04
CA GLU A 60 10.43 -0.89 9.14
C GLU A 60 11.38 -1.55 8.14
N ASN A 61 11.37 -1.09 6.88
CA ASN A 61 12.21 -1.56 5.78
C ASN A 61 12.11 -3.05 5.43
N SER A 62 11.10 -3.76 5.95
CA SER A 62 10.83 -5.14 5.57
C SER A 62 9.83 -5.21 4.42
N PRO A 63 9.90 -6.25 3.55
CA PRO A 63 8.89 -6.45 2.54
C PRO A 63 7.50 -6.61 3.16
N VAL A 64 6.52 -5.97 2.51
CA VAL A 64 5.11 -6.24 2.76
C VAL A 64 4.74 -7.47 1.97
N SER A 65 4.26 -8.52 2.63
CA SER A 65 3.98 -9.79 1.98
C SER A 65 2.51 -10.07 1.83
N PHE A 66 2.20 -10.93 0.85
CA PHE A 66 0.90 -11.50 0.59
C PHE A 66 1.02 -13.02 0.60
N THR A 67 -0.01 -13.71 1.08
CA THR A 67 -0.11 -15.16 0.96
C THR A 67 -1.47 -15.51 0.39
N SER A 68 -1.49 -15.98 -0.86
CA SER A 68 -2.71 -16.39 -1.53
C SER A 68 -3.34 -17.58 -0.82
N LYS A 69 -4.67 -17.54 -0.67
CA LYS A 69 -5.49 -18.63 -0.14
C LYS A 69 -5.81 -19.67 -1.21
N ASN A 70 -5.76 -19.30 -2.48
CA ASN A 70 -6.07 -20.18 -3.60
C ASN A 70 -4.83 -20.88 -4.19
N ALA A 71 -3.63 -20.39 -3.90
CA ALA A 71 -2.37 -21.03 -4.29
C ALA A 71 -1.87 -22.01 -3.22
N LYS A 72 -1.06 -22.98 -3.64
CA LYS A 72 -0.41 -23.94 -2.73
C LYS A 72 1.03 -23.52 -2.46
N THR A 73 1.57 -23.91 -1.30
CA THR A 73 3.00 -23.79 -1.05
C THR A 73 3.80 -24.61 -2.08
N PRO A 74 4.93 -24.09 -2.61
CA PRO A 74 5.63 -22.86 -2.20
C PRO A 74 5.24 -21.59 -2.98
N THR A 75 4.27 -21.64 -3.89
CA THR A 75 3.90 -20.49 -4.75
C THR A 75 2.90 -19.53 -4.11
N ALA A 76 2.35 -19.86 -2.94
CA ALA A 76 1.37 -19.01 -2.27
C ALA A 76 1.95 -17.71 -1.71
N PHE A 77 3.25 -17.66 -1.39
CA PHE A 77 3.88 -16.50 -0.77
C PHE A 77 4.51 -15.57 -1.81
N GLN A 78 4.21 -14.28 -1.72
CA GLN A 78 4.74 -13.22 -2.58
C GLN A 78 5.01 -11.96 -1.76
N SER A 79 5.86 -11.07 -2.27
CA SER A 79 6.04 -9.73 -1.71
C SER A 79 5.42 -8.67 -2.64
N LEU A 80 4.91 -7.59 -2.06
CA LEU A 80 4.47 -6.43 -2.81
C LEU A 80 5.69 -5.70 -3.39
N TYR A 81 5.55 -5.13 -4.57
CA TYR A 81 6.53 -4.21 -5.14
C TYR A 81 5.86 -3.04 -5.87
N VAL A 82 6.61 -1.96 -6.02
CA VAL A 82 6.36 -0.87 -6.96
C VAL A 82 7.56 -0.68 -7.86
N VAL A 83 7.42 -0.08 -9.04
CA VAL A 83 8.56 0.24 -9.91
C VAL A 83 8.88 1.72 -9.78
N ASP A 84 10.03 2.03 -9.20
CA ASP A 84 10.44 3.42 -8.99
C ASP A 84 10.71 4.12 -10.33
N LYS A 85 10.43 5.44 -10.39
CA LYS A 85 10.65 6.30 -11.56
C LYS A 85 9.89 5.90 -12.83
N SER A 86 8.87 5.05 -12.72
CA SER A 86 7.92 4.72 -13.78
C SER A 86 6.49 4.81 -13.26
N VAL A 87 5.51 4.74 -14.18
CA VAL A 87 4.10 4.53 -13.84
C VAL A 87 3.74 3.09 -14.22
N GLU A 88 3.93 2.18 -13.27
CA GLU A 88 3.68 0.74 -13.46
C GLU A 88 2.64 0.23 -12.46
N PRO A 89 1.95 -0.88 -12.79
CA PRO A 89 1.06 -1.55 -11.85
C PRO A 89 1.78 -1.88 -10.54
N VAL A 90 1.08 -1.70 -9.42
CA VAL A 90 1.49 -2.26 -8.13
C VAL A 90 1.41 -3.76 -8.26
N GLY A 91 2.55 -4.43 -8.05
CA GLY A 91 2.67 -5.85 -8.35
C GLY A 91 3.00 -6.70 -7.13
N LEU A 92 2.81 -8.00 -7.30
CA LEU A 92 3.29 -9.05 -6.42
C LEU A 92 4.43 -9.79 -7.11
N THR A 93 5.53 -10.05 -6.38
CA THR A 93 6.69 -10.77 -6.92
C THR A 93 6.27 -12.07 -7.57
N VAL A 94 7.00 -12.51 -8.60
CA VAL A 94 6.79 -13.82 -9.21
C VAL A 94 6.82 -14.90 -8.12
N PRO A 95 5.76 -15.74 -8.03
CA PRO A 95 5.69 -16.80 -7.04
C PRO A 95 6.96 -17.66 -7.00
N HIS A 96 7.36 -18.08 -5.80
CA HIS A 96 8.54 -18.92 -5.53
C HIS A 96 9.91 -18.28 -5.81
N SER A 97 10.08 -17.49 -6.88
CA SER A 97 11.37 -16.87 -7.23
C SER A 97 11.60 -15.54 -6.52
N GLY A 98 10.53 -14.84 -6.12
CA GLY A 98 10.63 -13.48 -5.56
C GLY A 98 11.08 -12.44 -6.59
N ALA A 99 11.08 -12.79 -7.88
CA ALA A 99 11.56 -11.90 -8.93
C ALA A 99 10.65 -10.66 -9.07
N VAL A 100 11.29 -9.53 -9.34
CA VAL A 100 10.69 -8.24 -9.65
C VAL A 100 11.24 -7.72 -10.97
N PRO A 101 10.49 -6.88 -11.71
CA PRO A 101 11.03 -6.18 -12.87
C PRO A 101 12.18 -5.23 -12.49
N GLU A 102 12.92 -4.76 -13.51
CA GLU A 102 13.95 -3.73 -13.32
C GLU A 102 13.35 -2.47 -12.70
N GLY A 103 14.03 -1.92 -11.69
CA GLY A 103 13.52 -0.77 -10.92
C GLY A 103 12.46 -1.14 -9.86
N GLY A 104 12.11 -2.42 -9.73
CA GLY A 104 11.20 -2.91 -8.71
C GLY A 104 11.76 -2.77 -7.29
N SER A 105 10.98 -2.17 -6.40
CA SER A 105 11.29 -2.00 -4.98
C SER A 105 10.25 -2.75 -4.12
N THR A 106 10.72 -3.69 -3.31
CA THR A 106 9.89 -4.50 -2.40
C THR A 106 9.89 -3.98 -0.96
N THR A 107 10.65 -2.93 -0.66
CA THR A 107 10.83 -2.36 0.68
C THR A 107 10.45 -0.88 0.68
N GLY A 108 10.44 -0.25 1.86
CA GLY A 108 10.08 1.17 1.99
C GLY A 108 8.57 1.40 2.10
N PHE A 109 7.75 0.34 2.14
CA PHE A 109 6.33 0.47 2.40
C PHE A 109 6.06 0.89 3.86
N GLY A 110 5.09 1.77 4.04
CA GLY A 110 4.73 2.31 5.35
C GLY A 110 3.31 2.88 5.37
N VAL A 111 2.97 3.53 6.48
CA VAL A 111 1.73 4.28 6.62
C VAL A 111 2.04 5.67 7.16
N ASN A 112 1.47 6.70 6.55
CA ASN A 112 1.68 8.08 6.99
C ASN A 112 0.71 8.45 8.13
N LYS A 113 0.87 9.66 8.69
CA LYS A 113 0.05 10.17 9.80
C LYS A 113 -1.45 10.25 9.50
N ASP A 114 -1.83 10.26 8.22
CA ASP A 114 -3.22 10.33 7.78
C ASP A 114 -3.82 8.93 7.59
N GLY A 115 -3.03 7.87 7.80
CA GLY A 115 -3.48 6.48 7.64
C GLY A 115 -3.35 5.95 6.21
N TYR A 116 -2.73 6.72 5.29
CA TYR A 116 -2.52 6.28 3.93
C TYR A 116 -1.33 5.35 3.82
N PHE A 117 -1.48 4.31 3.01
CA PHE A 117 -0.41 3.45 2.57
C PHE A 117 0.59 4.27 1.74
N THR A 118 1.87 4.01 1.96
CA THR A 118 2.95 4.78 1.35
C THR A 118 4.07 3.87 0.91
N HIS A 119 4.88 4.36 -0.02
CA HIS A 119 6.20 3.85 -0.34
C HIS A 119 7.20 5.01 -0.25
N ASN A 120 8.27 4.82 0.52
CA ASN A 120 9.24 5.85 0.88
C ASN A 120 8.57 7.14 1.40
N GLY A 121 7.49 7.01 2.18
CA GLY A 121 6.72 8.11 2.76
C GLY A 121 5.72 8.79 1.80
N ASN A 122 5.71 8.42 0.52
CA ASN A 122 4.82 8.99 -0.49
C ASN A 122 3.60 8.09 -0.72
N ALA A 123 2.41 8.70 -0.80
CA ALA A 123 1.15 8.02 -1.13
C ALA A 123 0.80 8.19 -2.63
N TRP A 124 1.76 7.97 -3.52
CA TRP A 124 1.60 8.21 -4.98
C TRP A 124 0.91 7.05 -5.70
N PHE A 125 -0.11 6.46 -5.09
CA PHE A 125 -0.91 5.45 -5.77
C PHE A 125 -1.89 6.13 -6.74
N ALA A 126 -2.13 5.50 -7.88
CA ALA A 126 -2.97 6.03 -8.92
C ALA A 126 -3.78 4.93 -9.61
N VAL A 127 -4.76 5.35 -10.39
CA VAL A 127 -5.50 4.49 -11.32
C VAL A 127 -5.67 5.23 -12.65
N ASP A 128 -6.08 4.53 -13.70
CA ASP A 128 -6.45 5.17 -14.97
C ASP A 128 -7.51 6.27 -14.72
N GLY A 129 -7.15 7.49 -15.14
CA GLY A 129 -7.94 8.70 -15.01
C GLY A 129 -9.10 8.78 -16.00
N TYR A 130 -9.06 7.98 -17.06
CA TYR A 130 -10.02 7.99 -18.15
C TYR A 130 -10.87 6.70 -18.19
N GLY A 131 -12.06 6.81 -18.78
CA GLY A 131 -12.97 5.69 -18.99
C GLY A 131 -13.81 5.25 -17.77
N GLU A 132 -14.97 4.66 -18.07
CA GLU A 132 -15.94 4.16 -17.08
C GLU A 132 -15.66 2.72 -16.63
N ASN A 133 -14.43 2.22 -16.80
CA ASN A 133 -14.09 0.86 -16.38
C ASN A 133 -14.37 0.68 -14.87
N PRO A 134 -15.33 -0.18 -14.46
CA PRO A 134 -15.66 -0.36 -13.06
C PRO A 134 -14.53 -1.04 -12.27
N VAL A 135 -13.63 -1.74 -12.96
CA VAL A 135 -12.43 -2.34 -12.37
C VAL A 135 -11.25 -1.44 -12.68
N LYS A 136 -10.57 -0.94 -11.66
CA LYS A 136 -9.42 -0.05 -11.78
C LYS A 136 -8.18 -0.75 -11.22
N GLU A 137 -7.20 -1.01 -12.08
CA GLU A 137 -5.88 -1.45 -11.64
C GLU A 137 -5.13 -0.30 -10.97
N ILE A 138 -4.37 -0.62 -9.93
CA ILE A 138 -3.64 0.32 -9.10
C ILE A 138 -2.20 0.40 -9.60
N TYR A 139 -1.73 1.62 -9.82
CA TYR A 139 -0.40 1.96 -10.29
C TYR A 139 0.38 2.71 -9.22
N TRP A 140 1.70 2.58 -9.25
CA TRP A 140 2.61 3.50 -8.57
C TRP A 140 2.97 4.65 -9.50
N TYR A 141 2.63 5.88 -9.12
CA TYR A 141 2.87 7.07 -9.90
C TYR A 141 4.27 7.66 -9.61
N GLY A 142 5.30 6.89 -9.96
CA GLY A 142 6.71 7.24 -9.74
C GLY A 142 7.28 8.25 -10.74
N ALA A 143 6.53 8.60 -11.79
CA ALA A 143 6.87 9.60 -12.79
C ALA A 143 5.62 10.38 -13.23
N HIS A 144 5.79 11.63 -13.68
CA HIS A 144 4.67 12.46 -14.10
C HIS A 144 4.03 11.96 -15.40
N ASN A 145 2.70 11.74 -15.39
CA ASN A 145 1.89 11.31 -16.52
C ASN A 145 0.45 11.85 -16.40
N SER A 146 -0.10 12.46 -17.45
CA SER A 146 -1.46 13.05 -17.44
C SER A 146 -2.62 12.03 -17.51
N GLU A 147 -2.32 10.75 -17.76
CA GLU A 147 -3.31 9.69 -17.95
C GLU A 147 -3.87 9.12 -16.65
N TYR A 148 -3.17 9.35 -15.54
CA TYR A 148 -3.48 8.72 -14.26
C TYR A 148 -4.03 9.74 -13.27
N LYS A 149 -4.99 9.29 -12.46
CA LYS A 149 -5.52 10.05 -11.32
C LYS A 149 -5.04 9.45 -10.01
N ALA A 150 -4.73 10.31 -9.05
CA ALA A 150 -4.39 9.87 -7.70
C ALA A 150 -5.52 9.04 -7.08
N ALA A 151 -5.13 8.00 -6.35
CA ALA A 151 -6.02 7.11 -5.62
C ALA A 151 -5.40 6.84 -4.24
N ASN A 152 -5.91 7.51 -3.20
CA ASN A 152 -5.41 7.23 -1.85
C ASN A 152 -5.86 5.84 -1.40
N LEU A 153 -4.96 5.13 -0.73
CA LEU A 153 -5.20 3.80 -0.18
C LEU A 153 -5.06 3.86 1.33
N TRP A 154 -6.15 3.65 2.05
CA TRP A 154 -6.19 3.60 3.50
C TRP A 154 -5.71 2.25 4.00
N VAL A 155 -4.82 2.25 4.98
CA VAL A 155 -4.42 1.04 5.70
C VAL A 155 -5.52 0.68 6.69
N LYS A 156 -6.14 -0.50 6.50
CA LYS A 156 -7.16 -1.03 7.40
C LYS A 156 -6.66 -2.31 8.05
N GLU A 157 -6.43 -2.25 9.36
CA GLU A 157 -6.01 -3.41 10.16
C GLU A 157 -7.00 -4.58 10.02
N CYS A 158 -6.47 -5.78 9.83
CA CYS A 158 -7.22 -7.01 9.66
C CYS A 158 -7.07 -7.87 10.93
N LYS A 159 -7.98 -7.69 11.90
CA LYS A 159 -7.95 -8.42 13.17
C LYS A 159 -8.52 -9.83 12.99
N GLY A 160 -7.70 -10.86 13.24
CA GLY A 160 -8.12 -12.27 13.11
C GLY A 160 -8.03 -12.82 11.69
N CYS A 161 -7.28 -12.15 10.82
CA CYS A 161 -6.87 -12.60 9.51
C CYS A 161 -5.46 -13.21 9.59
#